data_AF-A0A2S5DM45-F1
#
_entry.id   AF-A0A2S5DM45-F1
#
_cell.length_a   1.000
_cell.length_b   1.000
_cell.length_c   1.000
_cell.angle_alpha   90.00
_cell.angle_beta   90.00
_cell.angle_gamma   90.00
#
_symmetry.space_group_name_H-M   'P 1'
#
loop_
_entity.id
_entity.type
_entity.pdbx_description
1 polymer ?
#
loop_
_entity_poly.entity_id
_entity_poly.type
_entity_poly.pdbx_seq_one_letter_code
_entity_poly.pdbx_strand_id
1 'polypeptide(L)'
;MYADTEIFSFSGHVVGDGAASIKSGFVLAASAQVAIDGMREVGFNIQAISSLAEVKQTIGILDLIAEQNPEVDPSEYVDVYPGDQKPYPADNVFCFTGHLVDAAGALKAGFIVASSVDFVVEYLRGFGFLVQSAQSLSDLRRLGGDLARMAAGGEDADDEGLLNLMN
;
A
#
# COMPACT_ATOMS: atom_id res chain seq x y z
N MET A 1 1.95 -23.29 -1.40
CA MET A 1 2.01 -22.07 -2.23
C MET A 1 0.60 -21.56 -2.42
N TYR A 2 0.34 -20.34 -2.00
CA TYR A 2 -0.98 -19.68 -2.05
C TYR A 2 -1.06 -18.74 -3.26
N ALA A 3 -2.28 -18.46 -3.76
CA ALA A 3 -2.46 -17.53 -4.86
C ALA A 3 -2.17 -16.08 -4.42
N ASP A 4 -1.74 -15.23 -5.36
CA ASP A 4 -1.48 -13.80 -5.11
C ASP A 4 -2.72 -13.05 -4.58
N THR A 5 -3.91 -13.58 -4.82
CA THR A 5 -5.21 -13.05 -4.37
C THR A 5 -5.66 -13.60 -3.02
N GLU A 6 -4.92 -14.55 -2.43
CA GLU A 6 -5.28 -15.22 -1.16
C GLU A 6 -4.38 -14.78 -0.01
N ILE A 7 -3.33 -14.01 -0.29
CA ILE A 7 -2.46 -13.45 0.72
C ILE A 7 -2.57 -11.94 0.76
N PHE A 8 -2.69 -11.41 1.98
CA PHE A 8 -2.91 -10.00 2.23
C PHE A 8 -1.95 -9.48 3.28
N SER A 9 -1.48 -8.26 3.09
CA SER A 9 -0.95 -7.45 4.17
C SER A 9 -2.10 -6.64 4.78
N PHE A 10 -2.07 -6.45 6.09
CA PHE A 10 -3.08 -5.63 6.76
C PHE A 10 -2.44 -4.73 7.82
N SER A 11 -3.13 -3.65 8.13
CA SER A 11 -2.86 -2.82 9.29
C SER A 11 -4.15 -2.41 9.99
N GLY A 12 -4.09 -2.22 11.30
CA GLY A 12 -5.25 -1.90 12.11
C GLY A 12 -4.93 -1.84 13.59
N HIS A 13 -5.93 -1.99 14.45
CA HIS A 13 -5.75 -1.95 15.90
C HIS A 13 -6.70 -2.92 16.61
N VAL A 14 -6.35 -3.28 17.84
CA VAL A 14 -7.24 -4.06 18.72
C VAL A 14 -8.34 -3.13 19.26
N VAL A 15 -9.58 -3.59 19.24
CA VAL A 15 -10.72 -2.85 19.78
C VAL A 15 -10.54 -2.66 21.27
N GLY A 16 -10.58 -1.40 21.72
CA GLY A 16 -10.33 -1.03 23.12
C GLY A 16 -8.89 -0.58 23.39
N ASP A 17 -7.94 -0.92 22.52
CA ASP A 17 -6.66 -0.21 22.48
C ASP A 17 -6.86 1.16 21.83
N GLY A 18 -6.10 2.17 22.28
CA GLY A 18 -6.13 3.49 21.65
C GLY A 18 -5.70 3.41 20.19
N ALA A 19 -6.33 4.18 19.30
CA ALA A 19 -6.03 4.22 17.86
C ALA A 19 -4.54 4.53 17.52
N ALA A 20 -3.73 4.90 18.50
CA ALA A 20 -2.29 5.11 18.36
C ALA A 20 -1.47 3.80 18.29
N SER A 21 -2.03 2.64 18.67
CA SER A 21 -1.32 1.34 18.59
C SER A 21 -1.68 0.59 17.30
N ILE A 22 -1.30 1.15 16.15
CA ILE A 22 -1.42 0.46 14.87
C ILE A 22 -0.52 -0.79 14.89
N LYS A 23 -1.08 -1.95 14.55
CA LYS A 23 -0.36 -3.20 14.31
C LYS A 23 -0.54 -3.60 12.86
N SER A 24 0.49 -4.23 12.29
CA SER A 24 0.48 -4.76 10.93
C SER A 24 0.87 -6.22 10.92
N GLY A 25 0.46 -6.94 9.90
CA GLY A 25 0.80 -8.34 9.71
C GLY A 25 0.35 -8.87 8.36
N PHE A 26 0.43 -10.19 8.22
CA PHE A 26 0.03 -10.90 7.02
C PHE A 26 -1.08 -11.88 7.33
N VAL A 27 -2.01 -12.06 6.39
CA VAL A 27 -3.13 -12.99 6.55
C VAL A 27 -3.40 -13.74 5.26
N LEU A 28 -3.64 -15.05 5.39
CA LEU A 28 -4.18 -15.90 4.34
C LEU A 28 -5.68 -16.00 4.50
N ALA A 29 -6.42 -15.66 3.45
CA ALA A 29 -7.88 -15.71 3.42
C ALA A 29 -8.40 -15.87 1.99
N ALA A 30 -9.60 -16.42 1.84
CA ALA A 30 -10.22 -16.58 0.53
C ALA A 30 -10.57 -15.24 -0.16
N SER A 31 -10.67 -14.16 0.63
CA SER A 31 -10.85 -12.80 0.15
C SER A 31 -10.49 -11.79 1.24
N ALA A 32 -10.30 -10.52 0.85
CA ALA A 32 -10.13 -9.42 1.80
C ALA A 32 -11.30 -9.31 2.79
N GLN A 33 -12.53 -9.58 2.35
CA GLN A 33 -13.72 -9.54 3.21
C GLN A 33 -13.66 -10.61 4.30
N VAL A 34 -13.23 -11.84 3.94
CA VAL A 34 -13.05 -12.94 4.90
C VAL A 34 -11.97 -12.58 5.93
N ALA A 35 -10.86 -11.98 5.50
CA ALA A 35 -9.83 -11.50 6.42
C ALA A 35 -10.36 -10.43 7.38
N ILE A 36 -11.11 -9.45 6.87
CA ILE A 36 -11.71 -8.38 7.69
C ILE A 36 -12.68 -8.95 8.71
N ASP A 37 -13.57 -9.85 8.31
CA ASP A 37 -14.59 -10.40 9.20
C ASP A 37 -13.95 -11.31 10.27
N GLY A 38 -13.03 -12.20 9.89
CA GLY A 38 -12.33 -13.07 10.84
C GLY A 38 -11.49 -12.31 11.85
N MET A 39 -10.81 -11.22 11.43
CA MET A 39 -10.07 -10.36 12.35
C MET A 39 -10.99 -9.59 13.30
N ARG A 40 -12.17 -9.18 12.82
CA ARG A 40 -13.17 -8.49 13.66
C ARG A 40 -13.71 -9.41 14.76
N GLU A 41 -13.90 -10.70 14.49
CA GLU A 41 -14.37 -11.68 15.47
C GLU A 41 -13.43 -11.83 16.68
N VAL A 42 -12.13 -11.66 16.47
CA VAL A 42 -11.11 -11.68 17.53
C VAL A 42 -10.81 -10.29 18.11
N GLY A 43 -11.63 -9.28 17.79
CA GLY A 43 -11.51 -7.93 18.33
C GLY A 43 -10.42 -7.10 17.67
N PHE A 44 -10.04 -7.38 16.42
CA PHE A 44 -9.10 -6.56 15.64
C PHE A 44 -9.84 -5.82 14.51
N ASN A 45 -9.68 -4.51 14.44
CA ASN A 45 -10.27 -3.68 13.39
C ASN A 45 -9.22 -3.36 12.31
N ILE A 46 -9.35 -3.97 11.14
CA ILE A 46 -8.52 -3.67 9.96
C ILE A 46 -8.88 -2.28 9.42
N GLN A 47 -7.86 -1.45 9.22
CA GLN A 47 -7.98 -0.11 8.62
C GLN A 47 -7.47 -0.08 7.18
N ALA A 48 -6.48 -0.91 6.85
CA ALA A 48 -6.01 -1.09 5.48
C ALA A 48 -5.70 -2.56 5.23
N ILE A 49 -5.99 -3.02 4.02
CA ILE A 49 -5.68 -4.38 3.55
C ILE A 49 -5.32 -4.31 2.08
N SER A 50 -4.30 -5.08 1.67
CA SER A 50 -3.88 -5.15 0.27
C SER A 50 -3.34 -6.54 -0.04
N SER A 51 -3.80 -7.10 -1.15
CA SER A 51 -3.35 -8.38 -1.68
C SER A 51 -1.99 -8.28 -2.35
N LEU A 52 -1.29 -9.41 -2.49
CA LEU A 52 -0.06 -9.47 -3.28
C LEU A 52 -0.31 -9.09 -4.75
N ALA A 53 -1.47 -9.46 -5.31
CA ALA A 53 -1.85 -9.07 -6.66
C ALA A 53 -1.93 -7.54 -6.82
N GLU A 54 -2.59 -6.83 -5.90
CA GLU A 54 -2.72 -5.36 -5.92
C GLU A 54 -1.36 -4.68 -5.74
N VAL A 55 -0.52 -5.21 -4.83
CA VAL A 55 0.84 -4.68 -4.62
C VAL A 55 1.69 -4.84 -5.88
N LYS A 56 1.67 -6.03 -6.52
CA LYS A 56 2.38 -6.28 -7.79
C LYS A 56 1.91 -5.34 -8.91
N GLN A 57 0.60 -5.15 -9.03
CA GLN A 57 0.04 -4.22 -10.03
C GLN A 57 0.52 -2.79 -9.79
N THR A 58 0.50 -2.33 -8.54
CA THR A 58 0.94 -0.98 -8.16
C THR A 58 2.43 -0.80 -8.44
N ILE A 59 3.27 -1.77 -8.07
CA ILE A 59 4.71 -1.77 -8.38
C ILE A 59 4.93 -1.63 -9.89
N GLY A 60 4.21 -2.41 -10.70
CA GLY A 60 4.34 -2.36 -12.16
C GLY A 60 4.04 -0.97 -12.73
N ILE A 61 3.00 -0.28 -12.25
CA ILE A 61 2.68 1.09 -12.69
C ILE A 61 3.80 2.06 -12.28
N LEU A 62 4.26 1.97 -11.04
CA LEU A 62 5.31 2.85 -10.54
C LEU A 62 6.66 2.60 -11.22
N ASP A 63 6.97 1.37 -11.61
CA ASP A 63 8.15 1.03 -12.42
C ASP A 63 8.09 1.72 -13.78
N LEU A 64 6.94 1.66 -14.47
CA LEU A 64 6.73 2.37 -15.73
C LEU A 64 6.88 3.88 -15.57
N ILE A 65 6.37 4.46 -14.49
CA ILE A 65 6.54 5.89 -14.17
C ILE A 65 8.02 6.21 -13.91
N ALA A 66 8.72 5.39 -13.12
CA ALA A 66 10.14 5.58 -12.80
C ALA A 66 11.01 5.58 -14.07
N GLU A 67 10.69 4.69 -15.00
CA GLU A 67 11.37 4.54 -16.30
C GLU A 67 10.94 5.60 -17.34
N GLN A 68 9.93 6.42 -17.04
CA GLN A 68 9.28 7.33 -17.99
C GLN A 68 8.81 6.61 -19.25
N ASN A 69 8.25 5.42 -19.05
CA ASN A 69 7.78 4.57 -20.12
C ASN A 69 6.61 5.27 -20.85
N PRO A 70 6.62 5.34 -22.20
CA PRO A 70 5.57 6.00 -22.97
C PRO A 70 4.18 5.35 -22.85
N GLU A 71 4.06 4.16 -22.26
CA GLU A 71 2.77 3.53 -21.95
C GLU A 71 1.99 4.27 -20.84
N VAL A 72 2.66 5.07 -20.00
CA VAL A 72 2.02 5.90 -18.99
C VAL A 72 2.01 7.35 -19.47
N ASP A 73 0.82 7.89 -19.71
CA ASP A 73 0.66 9.29 -20.09
C ASP A 73 1.11 10.21 -18.93
N PRO A 74 1.88 11.29 -19.20
CA PRO A 74 2.28 12.25 -18.17
C PRO A 74 1.14 12.91 -17.40
N SER A 75 -0.10 12.84 -17.88
CA SER A 75 -1.30 13.32 -17.17
C SER A 75 -1.84 12.32 -16.13
N GLU A 76 -1.38 11.06 -16.15
CA GLU A 76 -1.80 9.99 -15.22
C GLU A 76 -1.05 10.05 -13.88
N TYR A 77 -0.01 10.87 -13.77
CA TYR A 77 0.74 11.08 -12.53
C TYR A 77 1.16 12.53 -12.36
N VAL A 78 1.42 12.93 -11.12
CA VAL A 78 1.94 14.26 -10.82
C VAL A 78 3.46 14.21 -10.77
N ASP A 79 4.14 15.02 -11.59
CA ASP A 79 5.60 15.15 -11.52
C ASP A 79 5.99 16.49 -10.92
N VAL A 80 6.53 16.45 -9.72
CA VAL A 80 7.02 17.63 -8.97
C VAL A 80 8.44 17.39 -8.46
N TYR A 81 9.14 16.42 -9.04
CA TYR A 81 10.50 16.11 -8.64
C TYR A 81 11.46 17.20 -9.13
N PRO A 82 12.30 17.78 -8.24
CA PRO A 82 13.14 18.92 -8.61
C PRO A 82 14.40 18.53 -9.41
N GLY A 83 14.71 17.24 -9.54
CA GLY A 83 15.93 16.76 -10.18
C GLY A 83 15.72 16.25 -11.60
N ASP A 84 16.78 16.33 -12.41
CA ASP A 84 16.78 15.82 -13.80
C ASP A 84 17.20 14.34 -13.90
N GLN A 85 17.35 13.64 -12.77
CA GLN A 85 17.80 12.25 -12.75
C GLN A 85 16.76 11.33 -13.38
N LYS A 86 17.21 10.53 -14.36
CA LYS A 86 16.40 9.52 -15.05
C LYS A 86 17.15 8.19 -15.17
N PRO A 87 16.51 7.03 -14.94
CA PRO A 87 15.15 6.88 -14.39
C PRO A 87 15.03 7.49 -12.98
N TYR A 88 13.80 7.79 -12.55
CA TYR A 88 13.57 8.32 -11.20
C TYR A 88 13.97 7.26 -10.16
N PRO A 89 14.63 7.65 -9.05
CA PRO A 89 14.92 6.72 -7.97
C PRO A 89 13.63 6.12 -7.38
N ALA A 90 13.65 4.85 -6.99
CA ALA A 90 12.48 4.18 -6.44
C ALA A 90 11.96 4.83 -5.14
N ASP A 91 12.82 5.48 -4.38
CA ASP A 91 12.44 6.23 -3.17
C ASP A 91 11.76 7.58 -3.49
N ASN A 92 11.70 7.97 -4.77
CA ASN A 92 11.13 9.25 -5.23
C ASN A 92 9.86 9.09 -6.07
N VAL A 93 9.40 7.86 -6.26
CA VAL A 93 8.16 7.54 -6.99
C VAL A 93 7.19 6.93 -5.99
N PHE A 94 6.00 7.52 -5.88
CA PHE A 94 5.04 7.19 -4.83
C PHE A 94 3.66 6.89 -5.39
N CYS A 95 2.94 5.99 -4.73
CA CYS A 95 1.49 5.98 -4.75
C CYS A 95 0.95 6.66 -3.49
N PHE A 96 -0.25 7.22 -3.57
CA PHE A 96 -0.92 7.80 -2.40
C PHE A 96 -2.41 7.56 -2.45
N THR A 97 -3.03 7.56 -1.27
CA THR A 97 -4.48 7.54 -1.08
C THR A 97 -4.90 8.59 -0.06
N GLY A 98 -6.12 9.08 -0.19
CA GLY A 98 -6.69 10.06 0.73
C GLY A 98 -7.97 10.68 0.19
N HIS A 99 -8.37 11.81 0.76
CA HIS A 99 -9.64 12.44 0.43
C HIS A 99 -9.46 13.92 0.13
N LEU A 100 -10.23 14.46 -0.81
CA LEU A 100 -10.38 15.91 -0.93
C LEU A 100 -11.21 16.44 0.24
N VAL A 101 -10.79 17.58 0.78
CA VAL A 101 -11.55 18.39 1.73
C VAL A 101 -12.64 19.13 0.94
N ASP A 102 -13.57 18.37 0.37
CA ASP A 102 -14.79 18.86 -0.27
C ASP A 102 -16.03 18.25 0.40
N ALA A 103 -17.23 18.67 0.01
CA ALA A 103 -18.47 18.20 0.62
C ALA A 103 -18.76 16.70 0.37
N ALA A 104 -18.08 16.06 -0.58
CA ALA A 104 -18.28 14.66 -0.94
C ALA A 104 -17.27 13.74 -0.24
N GLY A 105 -16.09 14.24 0.14
CA GLY A 105 -15.09 13.49 0.91
C GLY A 105 -14.69 12.16 0.28
N ALA A 106 -14.77 12.04 -1.05
CA ALA A 106 -14.55 10.77 -1.73
C ALA A 106 -13.08 10.33 -1.62
N LEU A 107 -12.87 9.03 -1.36
CA LEU A 107 -11.53 8.44 -1.37
C LEU A 107 -10.99 8.50 -2.80
N LYS A 108 -9.75 8.95 -2.94
CA LYS A 108 -9.01 8.98 -4.20
C LYS A 108 -7.63 8.37 -4.00
N ALA A 109 -7.10 7.83 -5.09
CA ALA A 109 -5.75 7.32 -5.19
C ALA A 109 -5.06 7.97 -6.39
N GLY A 110 -3.73 8.02 -6.37
CA GLY A 110 -2.94 8.53 -7.47
C GLY A 110 -1.46 8.22 -7.33
N PHE A 111 -0.70 8.69 -8.32
CA PHE A 111 0.74 8.52 -8.41
C PHE A 111 1.43 9.88 -8.48
N ILE A 112 2.59 9.98 -7.85
CA ILE A 112 3.37 11.22 -7.79
C ILE A 112 4.86 10.94 -7.73
N VAL A 113 5.64 11.74 -8.45
CA VAL A 113 7.11 11.75 -8.35
C VAL A 113 7.51 13.00 -7.56
N ALA A 114 8.25 12.81 -6.47
CA ALA A 114 8.56 13.85 -5.50
C ALA A 114 9.88 13.59 -4.75
N SER A 115 10.41 14.60 -4.06
CA SER A 115 11.69 14.48 -3.34
C SER A 115 11.62 13.62 -2.08
N SER A 116 10.45 13.55 -1.42
CA SER A 116 10.22 12.73 -0.23
C SER A 116 8.72 12.52 0.01
N VAL A 117 8.38 11.56 0.88
CA VAL A 117 6.99 11.33 1.32
C VAL A 117 6.40 12.54 2.06
N ASP A 118 7.21 13.23 2.88
CA ASP A 118 6.77 14.44 3.58
C ASP A 118 6.38 15.54 2.58
N PHE A 119 7.17 15.70 1.51
CA PHE A 119 6.85 16.64 0.45
C PHE A 119 5.54 16.27 -0.27
N VAL A 120 5.29 14.98 -0.53
CA VAL A 120 4.02 14.52 -1.11
C VAL A 120 2.84 14.95 -0.23
N VAL A 121 2.93 14.71 1.09
CA VAL A 121 1.87 15.05 2.04
C VAL A 121 1.64 16.56 2.09
N GLU A 122 2.70 17.36 2.16
CA GLU A 122 2.60 18.82 2.21
C GLU A 122 2.07 19.41 0.89
N TYR A 123 2.59 18.94 -0.25
CA TYR A 123 2.17 19.36 -1.58
C TYR A 123 0.68 19.11 -1.78
N LEU A 124 0.21 17.88 -1.55
CA LEU A 124 -1.20 17.51 -1.71
C LEU A 124 -2.11 18.25 -0.72
N ARG A 125 -1.66 18.45 0.53
CA ARG A 125 -2.38 19.26 1.51
C ARG A 125 -2.57 20.70 1.03
N GLY A 126 -1.59 21.27 0.32
CA GLY A 126 -1.68 22.60 -0.30
C GLY A 126 -2.87 22.75 -1.28
N PHE A 127 -3.35 21.65 -1.85
CA PHE A 127 -4.53 21.59 -2.73
C PHE A 127 -5.81 21.14 -2.01
N GLY A 128 -5.81 21.07 -0.68
CA GLY A 128 -6.94 20.60 0.10
C GLY A 128 -7.13 19.09 0.02
N PHE A 129 -6.06 18.32 -0.22
CA PHE A 129 -6.10 16.86 -0.17
C PHE A 129 -5.51 16.37 1.16
N LEU A 130 -6.30 15.59 1.91
CA LEU A 130 -5.85 14.93 3.13
C LEU A 130 -5.30 13.54 2.79
N VAL A 131 -3.97 13.41 2.79
CA VAL A 131 -3.28 12.14 2.57
C VAL A 131 -3.50 11.20 3.76
N GLN A 132 -3.96 10.00 3.49
CA GLN A 132 -4.09 8.91 4.47
C GLN A 132 -2.93 7.94 4.40
N SER A 133 -2.45 7.65 3.19
CA SER A 133 -1.28 6.81 2.96
C SER A 133 -0.49 7.35 1.78
N ALA A 134 0.82 7.27 1.87
CA ALA A 134 1.74 7.46 0.76
C ALA A 134 2.89 6.47 0.94
N GLN A 135 3.21 5.72 -0.12
CA GLN A 135 4.24 4.69 -0.08
C GLN A 135 5.13 4.83 -1.30
N SER A 136 6.44 4.73 -1.09
CA SER A 136 7.40 4.73 -2.19
C SER A 136 7.37 3.41 -2.95
N LEU A 137 7.85 3.41 -4.19
CA LEU A 137 8.08 2.19 -4.96
C LEU A 137 9.05 1.24 -4.23
N SER A 138 10.04 1.79 -3.53
CA SER A 138 10.97 1.02 -2.70
C SER A 138 10.25 0.27 -1.56
N ASP A 139 9.36 0.95 -0.84
CA ASP A 139 8.56 0.35 0.24
C ASP A 139 7.62 -0.72 -0.30
N LEU A 140 6.96 -0.45 -1.43
CA LEU A 140 6.07 -1.42 -2.08
C LEU A 140 6.82 -2.65 -2.56
N ARG A 141 8.00 -2.50 -3.15
CA ARG A 141 8.85 -3.64 -3.55
C ARG A 141 9.25 -4.50 -2.34
N ARG A 142 9.57 -3.87 -1.21
CA ARG A 142 9.82 -4.59 0.04
C ARG A 142 8.59 -5.38 0.49
N LEU A 143 7.44 -4.72 0.58
CA LEU A 143 6.17 -5.34 0.96
C LEU A 143 5.77 -6.49 0.00
N GLY A 144 5.93 -6.30 -1.31
CA GLY A 144 5.67 -7.31 -2.32
C GLY A 144 6.61 -8.52 -2.20
N GLY A 145 7.87 -8.28 -1.86
CA GLY A 145 8.83 -9.32 -1.53
C GLY A 145 8.42 -10.12 -0.29
N ASP A 146 8.02 -9.44 0.79
CA ASP A 146 7.56 -10.06 2.02
C ASP A 146 6.30 -10.91 1.79
N LEU A 147 5.30 -10.37 1.11
CA LEU A 147 4.09 -11.09 0.71
C LEU A 147 4.40 -12.31 -0.18
N ALA A 148 5.32 -12.19 -1.14
CA ALA A 148 5.71 -13.30 -2.00
C ALA A 148 6.42 -14.42 -1.21
N ARG A 149 7.26 -14.07 -0.23
CA ARG A 149 7.89 -15.03 0.69
C ARG A 149 6.82 -15.79 1.49
N MET A 150 5.87 -15.08 2.07
CA MET A 150 4.76 -15.69 2.82
C MET A 150 3.89 -16.59 1.94
N ALA A 151 3.60 -16.18 0.70
CA ALA A 151 2.81 -16.98 -0.25
C ALA A 151 3.52 -18.30 -0.64
N ALA A 152 4.85 -18.30 -0.68
CA ALA A 152 5.64 -19.48 -1.01
C ALA A 152 5.58 -20.57 0.09
N GLY A 153 5.31 -20.19 1.35
CA GLY A 153 5.11 -21.11 2.47
C GLY A 153 6.38 -21.81 2.96
N GLY A 154 7.50 -21.07 3.08
CA GLY A 154 8.72 -21.56 3.73
C GLY A 154 8.62 -21.58 5.26
N GLU A 155 9.56 -22.25 5.94
CA GLU A 155 9.60 -22.37 7.42
C GLU A 155 9.58 -21.01 8.14
N ASP A 156 10.03 -19.93 7.48
CA ASP A 156 10.02 -18.55 8.00
C ASP A 156 8.62 -17.90 8.08
N ALA A 157 7.60 -18.48 7.42
CA ALA A 157 6.27 -17.87 7.34
C ALA A 157 5.51 -17.93 8.68
N ASP A 158 5.74 -18.98 9.48
CA ASP A 158 5.10 -19.14 10.79
C ASP A 158 5.75 -18.25 11.86
N ASP A 159 7.03 -17.87 11.69
CA ASP A 159 7.79 -17.02 12.62
C ASP A 159 7.57 -15.50 12.39
N GLU A 160 7.15 -15.07 11.18
CA GLU A 160 6.90 -13.65 10.83
C GLU A 160 5.45 -13.17 11.11
N GLY A 161 4.62 -13.97 11.80
CA GLY A 161 3.28 -13.53 12.24
C GLY A 161 2.19 -13.63 11.16
N LEU A 162 2.29 -14.62 10.27
CA LEU A 162 1.25 -14.96 9.30
C LEU A 162 0.03 -15.60 9.99
N LEU A 163 -1.15 -15.01 9.81
CA LEU A 163 -2.41 -15.60 10.26
C LEU A 163 -3.06 -16.40 9.14
N ASN A 164 -3.49 -17.63 9.41
CA ASN A 164 -4.19 -18.46 8.43
C ASN A 164 -5.68 -18.61 8.75
N LEU A 165 -6.54 -18.05 7.90
CA LEU A 165 -8.00 -18.08 8.00
C LEU A 165 -8.67 -18.96 6.91
N MET A 166 -7.92 -19.85 6.27
CA MET A 166 -8.41 -20.72 5.18
C MET A 166 -9.08 -22.03 5.68
N ASN A 167 -9.39 -22.14 6.97
CA ASN A 167 -9.98 -23.35 7.59
C ASN A 167 -11.50 -23.41 7.49
#